data_AF-A0A2P6SEG9-F1
#
_entry.id   AF-A0A2P6SEG9-F1
#
_cell.length_a   1.000
_cell.length_b   1.000
_cell.length_c   1.000
_cell.angle_alpha   90.00
_cell.angle_beta   90.00
_cell.angle_gamma   90.00
#
_symmetry.space_group_name_H-M   'P 1'
#
loop_
_entity.id
_entity.type
_entity.pdbx_description
1 polymer ?
#
loop_
_entity_poly.entity_id
_entity_poly.type
_entity_poly.pdbx_seq_one_letter_code
_entity_poly.pdbx_strand_id
1 'polypeptide(L)'
;MVLTEEEIMRLYRVRKTVMQMLKDRDYLIVDHDLNMTMSQFKNKHGENMKREDLPINTRKRGDESDQVFDLGMNQENVIRAI
;
A
#
# COMPACT_ATOMS: atom_id res chain seq x y z
N MET A 1 14.19 13.31 -3.28
CA MET A 1 13.15 14.36 -3.20
C MET A 1 12.19 13.93 -2.11
N VAL A 2 12.00 14.74 -1.06
CA VAL A 2 11.03 14.44 0.00
C VAL A 2 9.63 14.67 -0.56
N LEU A 3 8.69 13.76 -0.30
CA LEU A 3 7.31 13.90 -0.75
C LEU A 3 6.63 15.05 -0.01
N THR A 4 5.88 15.87 -0.76
CA THR A 4 5.04 16.92 -0.17
C THR A 4 3.83 16.32 0.53
N GLU A 5 3.22 17.06 1.47
CA GLU A 5 2.03 16.56 2.18
C GLU A 5 0.86 16.20 1.25
N GLU A 6 0.70 16.93 0.15
CA GLU A 6 -0.31 16.62 -0.87
C GLU A 6 -0.04 15.29 -1.58
N GLU A 7 1.23 15.00 -1.90
CA GLU A 7 1.61 13.72 -2.48
C GLU A 7 1.42 12.58 -1.48
N ILE A 8 1.77 12.79 -0.21
CA ILE A 8 1.52 11.85 0.88
C ILE A 8 0.03 11.54 0.98
N MET A 9 -0.84 12.55 0.92
CA MET A 9 -2.29 12.37 0.97
C MET A 9 -2.82 11.59 -0.24
N ARG A 10 -2.30 11.86 -1.43
CA ARG A 10 -2.66 11.10 -2.64
C ARG A 10 -2.23 9.65 -2.53
N LEU A 11 -1.00 9.38 -2.12
CA LEU A 11 -0.47 8.02 -1.94
C LEU A 11 -1.26 7.24 -0.89
N TYR A 12 -1.63 7.89 0.22
CA TYR A 12 -2.48 7.27 1.24
C TYR A 12 -3.84 6.83 0.69
N ARG A 13 -4.49 7.67 -0.12
CA ARG A 13 -5.77 7.31 -0.77
C ARG A 13 -5.59 6.17 -1.75
N VAL A 14 -4.56 6.21 -2.59
CA VAL A 14 -4.24 5.14 -3.55
C VAL A 14 -3.99 3.83 -2.82
N ARG A 15 -3.15 3.83 -1.76
CA ARG A 15 -2.90 2.66 -0.90
C ARG A 15 -4.21 2.06 -0.40
N LYS A 16 -5.13 2.90 0.10
CA LYS A 16 -6.40 2.43 0.65
C LYS A 16 -7.26 1.76 -0.42
N THR A 17 -7.36 2.36 -1.60
CA THR A 17 -8.08 1.76 -2.73
C THR A 17 -7.46 0.44 -3.16
N VAL A 18 -6.13 0.38 -3.31
CA VAL A 18 -5.41 -0.84 -3.70
C VAL A 18 -5.60 -1.94 -2.65
N MET A 19 -5.49 -1.63 -1.35
CA MET A 19 -5.71 -2.60 -0.28
C MET A 19 -7.14 -3.14 -0.28
N GLN A 20 -8.12 -2.29 -0.58
CA GLN A 20 -9.51 -2.72 -0.72
C GLN A 20 -9.67 -3.64 -1.93
N MET A 21 -9.07 -3.30 -3.08
CA MET A 21 -9.07 -4.15 -4.29
C MET A 21 -8.38 -5.49 -4.04
N LEU A 22 -7.27 -5.52 -3.30
CA LEU A 22 -6.58 -6.75 -2.93
C LEU A 22 -7.47 -7.59 -1.98
N LYS A 23 -8.13 -6.97 -1.00
CA LYS A 23 -9.08 -7.68 -0.13
C LYS A 23 -10.23 -8.31 -0.94
N ASP A 24 -10.75 -7.59 -1.93
CA ASP A 24 -11.81 -8.09 -2.81
C ASP A 24 -11.31 -9.23 -3.74
N ARG A 25 -10.00 -9.32 -3.99
CA ARG A 25 -9.33 -10.38 -4.77
C ARG A 25 -8.83 -11.56 -3.90
N ASP A 26 -9.38 -11.75 -2.70
CA ASP A 26 -8.99 -12.81 -1.74
C ASP A 26 -7.54 -12.72 -1.21
N TYR A 27 -6.94 -11.51 -1.24
CA TYR A 27 -5.68 -11.30 -0.52
C TYR A 27 -5.92 -11.12 0.98
N LEU A 28 -4.97 -11.63 1.76
CA LEU A 28 -5.02 -11.58 3.22
C LEU A 28 -4.57 -10.20 3.69
N ILE A 29 -5.52 -9.26 3.70
CA ILE A 29 -5.31 -7.91 4.22
C ILE A 29 -5.85 -7.83 5.64
N VAL A 30 -5.01 -7.39 6.58
CA VAL A 30 -5.41 -7.17 7.96
C VAL A 30 -6.22 -5.86 8.03
N ASP A 31 -7.39 -5.89 8.68
CA ASP A 31 -8.23 -4.69 8.83
C ASP A 31 -7.51 -3.53 9.53
N HIS A 32 -6.49 -3.83 10.34
CA HIS A 32 -5.59 -2.84 10.93
C HIS A 32 -4.81 -2.04 9.87
N ASP A 33 -4.32 -2.70 8.81
CA ASP A 33 -3.58 -2.02 7.74
C ASP A 33 -4.53 -1.21 6.84
N LEU A 34 -5.75 -1.70 6.61
CA LEU A 34 -6.81 -0.97 5.90
C LEU A 34 -7.31 0.27 6.65
N ASN A 35 -7.39 0.20 7.98
CA ASN A 35 -7.82 1.29 8.84
C ASN A 35 -6.67 2.14 9.39
N MET A 36 -5.45 1.96 8.88
CA MET A 36 -4.30 2.77 9.27
C MET A 36 -4.58 4.25 8.99
N THR A 37 -4.31 5.10 9.97
CA THR A 37 -4.54 6.55 9.84
C THR A 37 -3.40 7.24 9.09
N MET A 38 -3.66 8.43 8.53
CA MET A 38 -2.63 9.24 7.87
C MET A 38 -1.44 9.53 8.81
N SER A 39 -1.72 9.79 10.09
CA SER A 39 -0.67 10.05 11.09
C SER A 39 0.20 8.83 11.32
N GLN A 40 -0.39 7.63 11.42
CA GLN A 40 0.35 6.37 11.51
C GLN A 40 1.17 6.09 10.24
N PHE A 41 0.61 6.39 9.06
CA PHE A 41 1.31 6.27 7.79
C PHE A 41 2.54 7.17 7.73
N LYS A 42 2.40 8.46 8.12
CA LYS A 42 3.53 9.40 8.24
C LYS A 42 4.56 8.93 9.28
N ASN A 43 4.11 8.41 10.42
CA ASN A 43 5.00 7.96 11.50
C ASN A 43 5.82 6.72 11.07
N LYS A 44 5.18 5.75 10.40
CA LYS A 44 5.79 4.50 9.94
C LYS A 44 6.91 4.71 8.92
N HIS A 45 6.77 5.72 8.06
CA HIS A 45 7.72 6.01 6.99
C HIS A 45 8.60 7.25 7.26
N GLY A 46 8.31 7.99 8.33
CA GLY A 46 9.05 9.19 8.73
C GLY A 46 8.84 10.41 7.83
N GLU A 47 9.48 11.53 8.19
CA GLU A 47 9.43 12.78 7.42
C GLU A 47 10.11 12.68 6.04
N ASN A 48 10.96 11.67 5.80
CA ASN A 48 11.66 11.43 4.54
C ASN A 48 11.00 10.32 3.71
N MET A 49 9.67 10.30 3.63
CA MET A 49 8.96 9.29 2.88
C MET A 49 9.32 9.36 1.39
N LYS A 50 9.91 8.29 0.85
CA LYS A 50 10.17 8.14 -0.59
C LYS A 50 9.15 7.16 -1.18
N ARG A 51 8.81 7.33 -2.45
CA ARG A 51 7.88 6.42 -3.16
C ARG A 51 8.40 4.97 -3.19
N GLU A 52 9.72 4.82 -3.18
CA GLU A 52 10.44 3.54 -3.19
C GLU A 52 10.34 2.81 -1.85
N ASP A 53 10.17 3.53 -0.74
CA ASP A 53 10.06 3.00 0.63
C ASP A 53 8.61 2.61 1.00
N LEU A 54 7.71 2.53 0.02
CA LEU A 54 6.31 2.17 0.20
C LEU A 54 5.95 0.82 -0.45
N PRO A 55 6.68 -0.29 -0.19
CA PRO A 55 6.28 -1.59 -0.70
C PRO A 55 5.02 -2.07 0.04
N ILE A 56 3.97 -2.41 -0.69
CA ILE A 56 2.84 -3.16 -0.16
C ILE A 56 3.15 -4.63 -0.40
N ASN A 57 3.46 -5.36 0.67
CA ASN A 57 3.67 -6.80 0.64
C ASN A 57 2.47 -7.52 1.25
N THR A 58 1.70 -8.22 0.42
CA THR A 58 0.50 -8.94 0.86
C THR A 58 0.53 -10.36 0.34
N ARG A 59 0.02 -11.31 1.13
CA ARG A 59 -0.06 -12.72 0.75
C ARG A 59 -1.50 -13.07 0.41
N LYS A 60 -1.70 -13.92 -0.59
CA LYS A 60 -3.04 -14.42 -0.94
C LYS A 60 -3.53 -15.39 0.14
N ARG A 61 -4.82 -15.33 0.49
CA ARG A 61 -5.41 -16.22 1.50
C ARG A 61 -5.63 -17.61 0.89
N GLY A 62 -4.96 -18.63 1.43
CA GLY A 62 -5.23 -20.04 1.11
C GLY A 62 -4.40 -20.65 -0.03
N ASP A 63 -3.45 -19.93 -0.61
CA ASP A 63 -2.49 -20.47 -1.56
C ASP A 63 -1.17 -20.78 -0.80
N GLU A 64 -0.77 -22.05 -0.77
CA GLU A 64 0.56 -22.48 -0.27
C GLU A 64 1.69 -22.09 -1.25
N SER A 65 1.33 -21.69 -2.46
CA SER A 65 2.23 -20.99 -3.37
C SER A 65 2.45 -19.58 -2.80
N ASP A 66 3.63 -19.31 -2.26
CA ASP A 66 4.09 -18.05 -1.65
C ASP A 66 4.03 -16.86 -2.65
N GLN A 67 2.84 -16.53 -3.16
CA GLN A 67 2.58 -15.41 -4.05
C GLN A 67 2.47 -14.16 -3.19
N VAL A 68 3.63 -13.64 -2.81
CA VAL A 68 3.75 -12.32 -2.22
C VAL A 68 3.55 -11.31 -3.34
N PHE A 69 2.46 -10.56 -3.28
CA PHE A 69 2.26 -9.42 -4.17
C PHE A 69 3.07 -8.26 -3.63
N ASP A 70 4.22 -7.99 -4.25
CA ASP A 70 5.03 -6.80 -3.98
C ASP A 70 4.59 -5.69 -4.95
N LEU A 71 3.83 -4.74 -4.42
CA LEU A 71 3.42 -3.56 -5.18
C LEU A 71 4.17 -2.34 -4.65
N GLY A 72 5.16 -1.89 -5.41
CA GLY A 72 5.73 -0.56 -5.21
C GLY A 72 4.71 0.52 -5.61
N MET A 73 4.53 1.54 -4.78
CA MET A 73 3.63 2.68 -5.07
C MET A 73 4.18 3.64 -6.14
N ASN A 74 4.48 3.10 -7.31
CA ASN A 74 4.72 3.87 -8.53
C ASN A 74 3.43 3.88 -9.38
N GLN A 75 3.18 4.97 -10.12
CA GLN A 75 1.96 5.16 -10.91
C GLN A 75 1.73 4.02 -11.90
N GLU A 76 2.80 3.46 -12.45
CA GLU A 76 2.76 2.34 -13.41
C GLU A 76 2.29 1.03 -12.76
N ASN A 77 2.67 0.79 -11.50
CA ASN A 77 2.31 -0.44 -10.79
C ASN A 77 0.86 -0.39 -10.29
N VAL A 78 0.38 0.79 -9.90
CA VAL A 78 -1.02 0.99 -9.48
C VAL A 78 -1.98 0.56 -10.59
N ILE A 79 -1.65 0.82 -11.86
CA ILE A 79 -2.45 0.40 -13.02
C ILE A 79 -2.49 -1.14 -13.17
N ARG A 80 -1.41 -1.84 -12.80
CA ARG A 80 -1.37 -3.33 -12.82
C ARG A 80 -2.21 -3.96 -11.71
N ALA A 81 -2.50 -3.22 -10.64
CA ALA A 81 -3.29 -3.69 -9.51
C ALA A 81 -4.81 -3.50 -9.73
N ILE A 82 -5.22 -2.58 -10.61
CA ILE A 82 -6.62 -2.35 -11.04
C ILE A 82 -7.05 -3.45 -12.01
#